data_AF-A0A7I8MWK9-F1
#
_entry.id   AF-A0A7I8MWK9-F1
#
_cell.length_a   1.000
_cell.length_b   1.000
_cell.length_c   1.000
_cell.angle_alpha   90.00
_cell.angle_beta   90.00
_cell.angle_gamma   90.00
#
_symmetry.space_group_name_H-M   'P 1'
#
loop_
_entity.id
_entity.type
_entity.pdbx_description
1 polymer ?
#
loop_
_entity_poly.entity_id
_entity_poly.type
_entity_poly.pdbx_seq_one_letter_code
_entity_poly.pdbx_strand_id
1 'polypeptide(L)'
;MRHPKTGMMAAVMCLFTALGIFACGGGPSPALPEAKALIDKYEGVVDTYLSKMKTLKASNDNAGLSKVSKELNEQMGAYTKKWREVSGKLKPEEAKELADRLSQLNGRIIASFARG
;
A
#
# COMPACT_ATOMS: atom_id res chain seq x y z
N MET A 1 -35.03 -35.87 0.79
CA MET A 1 -35.01 -34.42 1.08
C MET A 1 -35.59 -34.18 2.46
N ARG A 2 -34.74 -33.94 3.47
CA ARG A 2 -35.01 -33.30 4.78
C ARG A 2 -33.81 -33.57 5.70
N HIS A 3 -33.15 -32.49 6.12
CA HIS A 3 -32.01 -32.43 7.04
C HIS A 3 -32.28 -33.18 8.36
N PRO A 4 -31.37 -34.06 8.82
CA PRO A 4 -31.26 -34.35 10.25
C PRO A 4 -30.39 -33.30 10.96
N LYS A 5 -30.95 -32.74 12.04
CA LYS A 5 -30.25 -32.00 13.09
C LYS A 5 -29.27 -32.95 13.80
N THR A 6 -27.98 -32.75 13.62
CA THR A 6 -26.96 -33.22 14.57
C THR A 6 -26.43 -32.02 15.32
N GLY A 7 -26.96 -31.83 16.53
CA GLY A 7 -26.24 -31.09 17.56
C GLY A 7 -24.98 -31.86 17.91
N MET A 8 -23.84 -31.21 17.76
CA MET A 8 -22.64 -31.53 18.51
C MET A 8 -21.94 -30.22 18.81
N MET A 9 -22.46 -29.59 19.85
CA MET A 9 -21.81 -28.50 20.57
C MET A 9 -20.67 -29.12 21.39
N ALA A 10 -19.58 -28.35 21.54
CA ALA A 10 -18.45 -28.58 22.45
C ALA A 10 -17.48 -29.72 22.10
N ALA A 11 -16.41 -29.40 21.36
CA ALA A 11 -15.07 -29.97 21.57
C ALA A 11 -13.98 -29.33 20.67
N VAL A 12 -13.84 -28.00 20.66
CA VAL A 12 -12.51 -27.39 20.48
C VAL A 12 -12.38 -26.29 21.53
N MET A 13 -12.51 -26.74 22.77
CA MET A 13 -12.35 -25.97 23.98
C MET A 13 -10.85 -25.73 24.15
N CYS A 14 -10.43 -24.49 23.88
CA CYS A 14 -9.45 -23.75 24.67
C CYS A 14 -8.25 -24.55 25.23
N LEU A 15 -7.47 -25.22 24.36
CA LEU A 15 -6.26 -25.95 24.75
C LEU A 15 -4.97 -25.12 24.64
N PHE A 16 -5.09 -23.79 24.68
CA PHE A 16 -3.96 -22.87 24.81
C PHE A 16 -4.02 -22.00 26.07
N THR A 17 -4.80 -22.43 27.06
CA THR A 17 -4.99 -21.74 28.34
C THR A 17 -3.95 -22.16 29.38
N ALA A 18 -2.67 -22.23 29.00
CA ALA A 18 -1.58 -22.59 29.92
C ALA A 18 -0.27 -21.79 29.76
N LEU A 19 -0.17 -20.90 28.77
CA LEU A 19 1.06 -20.12 28.48
C LEU A 19 0.86 -18.60 28.47
N GLY A 20 -0.25 -18.08 29.04
CA GLY A 20 -0.49 -16.63 29.05
C GLY A 20 -0.75 -16.06 27.66
N ILE A 21 -1.44 -16.81 26.78
CA ILE A 21 -1.97 -16.26 25.53
C ILE A 21 -3.19 -15.43 25.89
N PHE A 22 -2.90 -14.21 26.34
CA PHE A 22 -3.84 -13.10 26.34
C PHE A 22 -4.51 -13.09 24.96
N ALA A 23 -5.84 -13.01 24.99
CA ALA A 23 -6.77 -12.89 23.88
C ALA A 23 -6.13 -12.40 22.58
N CYS A 24 -6.51 -13.00 21.45
CA CYS A 24 -6.33 -12.51 20.07
C CYS A 24 -6.27 -10.97 19.98
N GLY A 25 -5.12 -10.41 20.32
CA GLY A 25 -4.83 -8.98 20.40
C GLY A 25 -4.16 -8.53 19.13
N GLY A 26 -4.54 -9.16 18.01
CA GLY A 26 -4.02 -8.89 16.69
C GLY A 26 -4.66 -7.64 16.09
N GLY A 27 -4.74 -6.55 16.85
CA GLY A 27 -5.10 -5.26 16.28
C GLY A 27 -4.08 -4.86 15.20
N PRO A 28 -4.48 -4.11 14.17
CA PRO A 28 -3.53 -3.56 13.20
C PRO A 28 -2.46 -2.73 13.91
N SER A 29 -1.27 -2.64 13.33
CA SER A 29 -0.25 -1.75 13.89
C SER A 29 -0.81 -0.34 14.00
N PRO A 30 -0.52 0.42 15.07
CA PRO A 30 -0.94 1.81 15.17
C PRO A 30 -0.40 2.68 14.02
N ALA A 31 0.69 2.25 13.38
CA ALA A 31 1.27 2.87 12.19
C ALA A 31 0.58 2.47 10.86
N LEU A 32 -0.28 1.45 10.84
CA LEU A 32 -1.00 0.99 9.64
C LEU A 32 -1.86 2.10 9.00
N PRO A 33 -2.72 2.84 9.74
CA PRO A 33 -3.50 3.92 9.13
C PRO A 33 -2.62 5.04 8.56
N GLU A 34 -1.51 5.38 9.23
CA GLU A 34 -0.55 6.37 8.74
C GLU A 34 0.13 5.89 7.45
N ALA A 35 0.55 4.62 7.41
CA ALA A 35 1.18 4.01 6.24
C ALA A 35 0.21 3.91 5.05
N LYS A 36 -1.05 3.54 5.28
CA LYS A 36 -2.10 3.52 4.26
C LYS A 36 -2.37 4.92 3.70
N ALA A 37 -2.55 5.91 4.58
CA ALA A 37 -2.75 7.30 4.16
C ALA A 37 -1.54 7.84 3.37
N LEU A 38 -0.32 7.44 3.72
CA LEU A 38 0.88 7.79 2.96
C LEU A 38 0.82 7.20 1.53
N ILE A 39 0.49 5.92 1.39
CA ILE A 39 0.39 5.28 0.07
C ILE A 39 -0.76 5.85 -0.75
N ASP A 40 -1.93 6.08 -0.16
CA ASP A 40 -3.07 6.64 -0.87
C ASP A 40 -2.77 8.07 -1.37
N LYS A 41 -2.06 8.87 -0.56
CA LYS A 41 -1.59 10.20 -0.99
C LYS A 41 -0.53 10.10 -2.09
N TYR A 42 0.35 9.09 -2.04
CA TYR A 42 1.34 8.86 -3.10
C TYR A 42 0.67 8.47 -4.41
N GLU A 43 -0.30 7.56 -4.36
CA GLU A 43 -1.13 7.14 -5.50
C GLU A 43 -1.82 8.33 -6.16
N GLY A 44 -2.46 9.21 -5.39
CA GLY A 44 -3.09 10.42 -5.92
C GLY A 44 -2.10 11.40 -6.57
N VAL A 45 -0.89 11.52 -6.01
CA VAL A 45 0.20 12.28 -6.66
C VAL A 45 0.56 11.63 -7.99
N VAL A 46 0.86 10.33 -7.99
CA VAL A 46 1.23 9.60 -9.21
C VAL A 46 0.17 9.73 -10.29
N ASP A 47 -1.12 9.52 -9.99
CA ASP A 47 -2.20 9.64 -10.97
C ASP A 47 -2.31 11.07 -11.53
N THR A 48 -2.16 12.09 -10.68
CA THR A 48 -2.16 13.50 -11.12
C THR A 48 -0.99 13.75 -12.09
N TYR A 49 0.19 13.24 -11.78
CA TYR A 49 1.38 13.42 -12.60
C TYR A 49 1.29 12.65 -13.92
N LEU A 50 0.81 11.40 -13.91
CA LEU A 50 0.58 10.61 -15.12
C LEU A 50 -0.45 11.28 -16.03
N SER A 51 -1.52 11.84 -15.46
CA SER A 51 -2.51 12.61 -16.21
C SER A 51 -1.89 13.87 -16.85
N LYS A 52 -1.12 14.66 -16.09
CA LYS A 52 -0.40 15.82 -16.62
C LYS A 52 0.58 15.44 -17.72
N MET A 53 1.38 14.38 -17.52
CA MET A 53 2.32 13.90 -18.52
C MET A 53 1.63 13.48 -19.81
N LYS A 54 0.47 12.82 -19.72
CA LYS A 54 -0.33 12.45 -20.90
C LYS A 54 -0.76 13.69 -21.69
N THR A 55 -1.25 14.72 -21.01
CA THR A 55 -1.63 15.99 -21.64
C THR A 55 -0.43 16.70 -22.28
N LEU A 56 0.70 16.77 -21.58
CA LEU A 56 1.91 17.43 -22.08
C LEU A 56 2.52 16.67 -23.28
N LYS A 57 2.50 15.33 -23.26
CA LYS A 57 2.87 14.51 -24.42
C LYS A 57 1.96 14.78 -25.62
N ALA A 58 0.65 14.86 -25.41
CA ALA A 58 -0.30 15.18 -26.48
C ALA A 58 -0.06 16.57 -27.09
N SER A 59 0.43 17.52 -26.28
CA SER A 59 0.77 18.89 -26.71
C SER A 59 2.21 19.05 -27.24
N ASN A 60 3.02 17.98 -27.31
CA ASN A 60 4.46 18.02 -27.63
C ASN A 60 5.27 18.99 -26.75
N ASP A 61 4.83 19.25 -25.52
CA ASP A 61 5.53 20.12 -24.57
C ASP A 61 6.61 19.36 -23.80
N ASN A 62 7.77 19.21 -24.44
CA ASN A 62 8.94 18.53 -23.86
C ASN A 62 9.51 19.26 -22.63
N ALA A 63 9.38 20.59 -22.57
CA ALA A 63 9.84 21.37 -21.42
C ALA A 63 8.96 21.12 -20.19
N GLY A 64 7.64 21.10 -20.39
CA GLY A 64 6.67 20.71 -19.38
C GLY A 64 6.88 19.28 -18.89
N LEU A 65 7.13 18.33 -19.80
CA LEU A 65 7.41 16.94 -19.45
C LEU A 65 8.66 16.78 -18.57
N SER A 66 9.75 17.47 -18.92
CA SER A 66 10.98 17.45 -18.13
C SER A 66 10.75 18.01 -16.72
N LYS A 67 10.01 19.12 -16.61
CA LYS A 67 9.66 19.72 -15.31
C LYS A 67 8.82 18.78 -14.46
N VAL A 68 7.73 18.24 -15.02
CA VAL A 68 6.81 17.33 -14.33
C VAL A 68 7.52 16.03 -13.93
N SER A 69 8.41 15.50 -14.76
CA SER A 69 9.23 14.33 -14.42
C SER A 69 10.17 14.61 -13.24
N LYS A 70 10.79 15.79 -13.20
CA LYS A 70 11.68 16.18 -12.10
C LYS A 70 10.90 16.33 -10.79
N GLU A 71 9.79 17.05 -10.82
CA GLU A 71 8.93 17.24 -9.65
C GLU A 71 8.39 15.89 -9.12
N LEU A 72 8.01 14.96 -10.02
CA LEU A 72 7.61 13.61 -9.63
C LEU A 72 8.76 12.89 -8.91
N ASN A 73 9.97 12.91 -9.47
CA ASN A 73 11.13 12.25 -8.88
C ASN A 73 11.47 12.80 -7.48
N GLU A 74 11.37 14.13 -7.29
CA GLU A 74 11.55 14.76 -5.98
C GLU A 74 10.49 14.31 -4.96
N GLN A 75 9.22 14.24 -5.39
CA GLN A 75 8.13 13.72 -4.56
C GLN A 75 8.34 12.23 -4.22
N MET A 76 8.73 11.41 -5.19
CA MET A 76 9.06 10.00 -4.98
C MET A 76 10.16 9.80 -3.94
N GLY A 77 11.21 10.62 -3.99
CA GLY A 77 12.29 10.61 -3.01
C GLY A 77 11.79 10.93 -1.59
N ALA A 78 10.95 11.97 -1.45
CA ALA A 78 10.34 12.33 -0.18
C ALA A 78 9.41 11.24 0.36
N TYR A 79 8.61 10.61 -0.50
CA TYR A 79 7.75 9.49 -0.14
C TYR A 79 8.52 8.27 0.29
N THR A 80 9.59 7.92 -0.42
CA THR A 80 10.44 6.77 -0.07
C THR A 80 11.06 6.94 1.32
N LYS A 81 11.49 8.18 1.66
CA LYS A 81 12.00 8.49 2.99
C LYS A 81 10.94 8.28 4.07
N LYS A 82 9.75 8.87 3.90
CA LYS A 82 8.63 8.69 4.83
C LYS A 82 8.20 7.24 4.94
N TRP A 83 8.12 6.52 3.82
CA TRP A 83 7.79 5.10 3.80
C TRP A 83 8.77 4.27 4.64
N ARG A 84 10.08 4.55 4.57
CA ARG A 84 11.09 3.89 5.41
C ARG A 84 10.88 4.16 6.90
N GLU A 85 10.47 5.38 7.27
CA GLU A 85 10.21 5.76 8.66
C GLU A 85 8.95 5.09 9.23
N VAL A 86 7.91 4.93 8.42
CA VAL A 86 6.64 4.34 8.86
C VAL A 86 6.66 2.81 8.77
N SER A 87 7.26 2.25 7.72
CA SER A 87 7.34 0.79 7.52
C SER A 87 8.11 0.05 8.62
N GLY A 88 9.09 0.69 9.25
CA GLY A 88 9.79 0.14 10.42
C GLY A 88 8.91 -0.03 11.66
N LYS A 89 7.71 0.57 11.68
CA LYS A 89 6.72 0.47 12.77
C LYS A 89 5.56 -0.48 12.46
N LEU A 90 5.54 -1.06 11.26
CA LEU A 90 4.50 -1.98 10.81
C LEU A 90 4.87 -3.42 11.13
N LYS A 91 3.87 -4.30 11.25
CA LYS A 91 4.12 -5.74 11.21
C LYS A 91 4.63 -6.14 9.82
N PRO A 92 5.44 -7.19 9.71
CA PRO A 92 5.97 -7.66 8.43
C PRO A 92 4.88 -7.93 7.37
N GLU A 93 3.72 -8.45 7.78
CA GLU A 93 2.59 -8.75 6.89
C GLU A 93 1.96 -7.47 6.33
N GLU A 94 1.75 -6.47 7.18
CA GLU A 94 1.21 -5.15 6.81
C GLU A 94 2.18 -4.37 5.93
N ALA A 95 3.47 -4.40 6.28
CA ALA A 95 4.53 -3.79 5.50
C ALA A 95 4.64 -4.43 4.11
N LYS A 96 4.45 -5.76 4.00
CA LYS A 96 4.51 -6.49 2.73
C LYS A 96 3.37 -6.10 1.80
N GLU A 97 2.12 -6.05 2.29
CA GLU A 97 0.95 -5.63 1.49
C GLU A 97 1.18 -4.22 0.91
N LEU A 98 1.61 -3.30 1.77
CA LEU A 98 1.83 -1.91 1.39
C LEU A 98 3.07 -1.72 0.50
N ALA A 99 4.14 -2.49 0.71
CA ALA A 99 5.29 -2.50 -0.18
C ALA A 99 4.93 -3.03 -1.59
N ASP A 100 4.06 -4.03 -1.68
CA ASP A 100 3.56 -4.53 -2.97
C ASP A 100 2.80 -3.44 -3.73
N ARG A 101 1.87 -2.74 -3.05
CA ARG A 101 1.16 -1.57 -3.62
C ARG A 101 2.14 -0.50 -4.12
N LEU A 102 3.16 -0.17 -3.32
CA LEU A 102 4.18 0.81 -3.71
C LEU A 102 4.98 0.36 -4.94
N SER A 103 5.32 -0.93 -5.02
CA SER A 103 6.02 -1.52 -6.17
C SER A 103 5.17 -1.42 -7.45
N GLN A 104 3.88 -1.72 -7.36
CA GLN A 104 2.95 -1.59 -8.48
C GLN A 104 2.86 -0.14 -8.98
N LEU A 105 2.77 0.83 -8.06
CA LEU A 105 2.77 2.26 -8.41
C LEU A 105 4.05 2.67 -9.14
N ASN A 106 5.22 2.26 -8.63
CA ASN A 106 6.50 2.53 -9.29
C ASN A 106 6.58 1.86 -10.68
N GLY A 107 6.07 0.63 -10.81
CA GLY A 107 5.95 -0.05 -12.10
C GLY A 107 5.10 0.73 -13.11
N ARG A 108 3.95 1.28 -12.68
CA ARG A 108 3.09 2.14 -13.52
C ARG A 108 3.79 3.41 -13.97
N ILE A 109 4.56 4.04 -13.09
CA ILE A 109 5.36 5.25 -13.40
C ILE A 109 6.39 4.90 -14.49
N ILE A 110 7.23 3.89 -14.26
CA ILE A 110 8.28 3.47 -15.21
C ILE A 110 7.67 3.09 -16.56
N ALA A 111 6.57 2.32 -16.56
CA ALA A 111 5.89 1.93 -17.79
C ALA A 111 5.26 3.10 -18.56
N SER A 112 5.00 4.22 -17.90
CA SER A 112 4.48 5.46 -18.52
C SER A 112 5.59 6.30 -19.14
N PHE A 113 6.81 6.20 -18.61
CA PHE A 113 8.01 6.80 -19.20
C PHE A 113 8.55 5.98 -20.36
N ALA A 114 8.63 4.64 -20.24
CA ALA A 114 9.18 3.75 -21.26
C ALA A 114 8.36 3.68 -22.56
N ARG A 115 7.07 4.07 -22.52
CA ARG A 115 6.18 4.15 -23.70
C ARG A 115 6.11 5.56 -24.31
N GLY A 116 7.02 6.46 -23.93
CA GLY A 116 7.13 7.83 -24.44
C GLY A 116 8.19 7.99 -25.51
#